data_AF-A0A0S8CM12-F1
#
_entry.id   AF-A0A0S8CM12-F1
#
_cell.length_a   1.000
_cell.length_b   1.000
_cell.length_c   1.000
_cell.angle_alpha   90.00
_cell.angle_beta   90.00
_cell.angle_gamma   90.00
#
_symmetry.space_group_name_H-M   'P 1'
#
loop_
_entity.id
_entity.type
_entity.pdbx_description
1 polymer ?
#
loop_
_entity_poly.entity_id
_entity_poly.type
_entity_poly.pdbx_seq_one_letter_code
_entity_poly.pdbx_strand_id
1 'polypeptide(L)'
;MNDTQSGIEGQLKFLTEKIELLQETVADLSARLQTLEKGEPLREKQQTAQAAKPLQQAKNIDPQPGVLKKAGTGALLPRVAAVCFALVVALILRTITDNGIINIQLGSMLGLGYAAALIIGGWWLYSRLSRLALVFPACGLLLLFSVVLESHGRFESLSAVMAYIILFIGGAAVTALGLRYRASGQLCLAGLGSGLVGMSIDFPYPFYPLLALLLFGGAVAAYIANRQKLCPSLRYTTLGLIIVFWMFWAFKLNVPAACDEPTAAILHLNWFYPLLLVFWLFFAVANIHRMATDTEDLGFFESFLPTVAGVGAFLAAWSVTVPWYRSTLLLGIVGVLAAILHFVVGGWLAARNKEGAIGSTTYTFAGIVLLSLGVAAVFSNLLWSVPILSVSAYMLVRVANRWQSGGIRCISYLFQLAAGVVAAATGVVAADFANPLVGCLIIGILMTMSFLQYRWCRSHSPPFTHSAFFSWLDRKDFSAVILLLTGLISGFFLLRLGLYQVLASTTADFEYMFRGGQTVFINLGAVFLLLVASSRKNTEILTVAIIVGLIGMLKSFVFDLFGIKGMPLVYSVFSSGVVAAVGSVVSSRWQRKKERIKPENNAVPAESLDSEVATPHH
;
A
#
# COMPACT_ATOMS: atom_id res chain seq x y z
N MET A 1 -30.92 19.87 37.40
CA MET A 1 -29.91 20.26 38.42
C MET A 1 -29.34 19.05 39.15
N ASN A 2 -30.10 17.97 39.40
CA ASN A 2 -29.54 16.76 40.03
C ASN A 2 -28.53 15.98 39.16
N ASP A 3 -28.69 15.98 37.83
CA ASP A 3 -27.76 15.25 36.94
C ASP A 3 -26.36 15.89 36.87
N THR A 4 -26.26 17.21 36.95
CA THR A 4 -24.97 17.92 37.01
C THR A 4 -24.24 17.71 38.33
N GLN A 5 -24.97 17.48 39.42
CA GLN A 5 -24.40 17.25 40.75
C GLN A 5 -23.76 15.84 40.84
N SER A 6 -24.41 14.83 40.25
CA SER A 6 -23.88 13.45 40.19
C SER A 6 -22.58 13.33 39.37
N GLY A 7 -22.44 14.12 38.30
CA GLY A 7 -21.25 14.14 37.45
C GLY A 7 -20.03 14.75 38.15
N ILE A 8 -20.23 15.79 38.96
CA ILE A 8 -19.18 16.44 39.73
C ILE A 8 -18.70 15.53 40.86
N GLU A 9 -19.61 14.85 41.56
CA GLU A 9 -19.24 13.88 42.62
C GLU A 9 -18.46 12.68 42.06
N GLY A 10 -18.82 12.20 40.88
CA GLY A 10 -18.08 11.14 40.18
C GLY A 10 -16.67 11.57 39.78
N GLN A 11 -16.52 12.81 39.28
CA GLN A 11 -15.20 13.38 38.96
C GLN A 11 -14.36 13.62 40.21
N LEU A 12 -14.97 14.04 41.32
CA LEU A 12 -14.27 14.26 42.58
C LEU A 12 -13.73 12.96 43.15
N LYS A 13 -14.53 11.88 43.16
CA LYS A 13 -14.09 10.55 43.61
C LYS A 13 -12.93 10.01 42.77
N PHE A 14 -13.01 10.17 41.44
CA PHE A 14 -11.93 9.75 40.54
C PHE A 14 -10.64 10.56 40.75
N LEU A 15 -10.75 11.85 41.05
CA LEU A 15 -9.61 12.70 41.40
C LEU A 15 -9.00 12.31 42.76
N THR A 16 -9.81 12.01 43.76
CA THR A 16 -9.34 11.56 45.08
C THR A 16 -8.59 10.23 44.96
N GLU A 17 -9.13 9.26 44.23
CA GLU A 17 -8.50 7.95 44.02
C GLU A 17 -7.17 8.07 43.27
N LYS A 18 -7.07 8.99 42.29
CA LYS A 18 -5.80 9.27 41.61
C LYS A 18 -4.77 9.96 42.50
N ILE A 19 -5.21 10.87 43.37
CA ILE A 19 -4.31 11.57 44.30
C ILE A 19 -3.75 10.57 45.33
N GLU A 20 -4.57 9.66 45.82
CA GLU A 20 -4.17 8.63 46.79
C GLU A 20 -3.15 7.66 46.17
N LEU A 21 -3.39 7.21 44.93
CA LEU A 21 -2.46 6.36 44.19
C LEU A 21 -1.13 7.08 43.86
N LEU A 22 -1.19 8.38 43.57
CA LEU A 22 0.00 9.20 43.37
C LEU A 22 0.77 9.41 44.67
N GLN A 23 0.10 9.63 45.80
CA GLN A 23 0.74 9.73 47.11
C GLN A 23 1.41 8.41 47.51
N GLU A 24 0.78 7.27 47.28
CA GLU A 24 1.35 5.95 47.55
C GLU A 24 2.59 5.70 46.68
N THR A 25 2.52 6.07 45.39
CA THR A 25 3.65 5.94 44.46
C THR A 25 4.82 6.85 44.86
N VAL A 26 4.55 8.08 45.30
CA VAL A 26 5.57 9.02 45.78
C VAL A 26 6.17 8.55 47.11
N ALA A 27 5.38 7.94 48.00
CA ALA A 27 5.86 7.36 49.24
C ALA A 27 6.80 6.16 48.98
N ASP A 28 6.43 5.25 48.07
CA ASP A 28 7.29 4.11 47.68
C ASP A 28 8.59 4.58 47.01
N LEU A 29 8.52 5.58 46.12
CA LEU A 29 9.71 6.17 45.49
C LEU A 29 10.61 6.90 46.50
N SER A 30 10.03 7.61 47.46
CA SER A 30 10.77 8.27 48.54
C SER A 30 11.46 7.26 49.46
N ALA A 31 10.78 6.16 49.81
CA ALA A 31 11.36 5.06 50.59
C ALA A 31 12.49 4.34 49.82
N ARG A 32 12.33 4.14 48.51
CA ARG A 32 13.39 3.58 47.64
C ARG A 32 14.58 4.51 47.48
N LEU A 33 14.35 5.82 47.45
CA LEU A 33 15.44 6.80 47.43
C LEU A 33 16.19 6.85 48.75
N GLN A 34 15.50 6.81 49.89
CA GLN A 34 16.15 6.77 51.20
C GLN A 34 16.95 5.48 51.44
N THR A 35 16.50 4.36 50.88
CA THR A 35 17.26 3.09 50.95
C THR A 35 18.48 3.08 50.02
N LEU A 36 18.40 3.76 48.87
CA LEU A 36 19.54 3.95 47.96
C LEU A 36 20.55 4.99 48.48
N GLU A 37 20.09 6.06 49.13
CA GLU A 37 20.96 7.09 49.74
C GLU A 37 21.70 6.58 50.98
N LYS A 38 21.13 5.62 51.72
CA LYS A 38 21.78 4.99 52.88
C LYS A 38 22.86 3.96 52.53
N GLY A 39 23.09 3.66 51.25
CA GLY A 39 24.29 2.97 50.79
C GLY A 39 24.48 1.54 51.32
N GLU A 40 23.41 0.79 51.60
CA GLU A 40 23.53 -0.64 51.94
C GLU A 40 23.47 -1.52 50.68
N PRO A 41 24.40 -2.48 50.49
CA PRO A 41 24.39 -3.37 49.35
C PRO A 41 23.27 -4.41 49.49
N LEU A 42 22.35 -4.44 48.52
CA LEU A 42 21.28 -5.43 48.43
C LEU A 42 21.88 -6.83 48.28
N ARG A 43 21.89 -7.56 49.39
CA ARG A 43 22.14 -8.99 49.49
C ARG A 43 21.00 -9.76 48.84
N GLU A 44 21.34 -10.53 47.83
CA GLU A 44 20.49 -11.46 47.09
C GLU A 44 19.69 -12.36 48.04
N LYS A 45 18.36 -12.31 47.98
CA LYS A 45 17.47 -13.24 48.67
C LYS A 45 16.54 -13.88 47.65
N GLN A 46 16.91 -15.09 47.23
CA GLN A 46 15.99 -16.07 46.66
C GLN A 46 14.84 -16.30 47.63
N GLN A 47 13.60 -16.18 47.15
CA GLN A 47 12.43 -16.83 47.76
C GLN A 47 11.55 -17.43 46.68
N THR A 48 11.75 -18.74 46.51
CA THR A 48 10.77 -19.82 46.52
C THR A 48 9.38 -19.58 45.94
N ALA A 49 9.04 -20.49 45.02
CA ALA A 49 7.72 -20.76 44.48
C ALA A 49 6.62 -20.90 45.56
N GLN A 50 5.51 -20.21 45.34
CA GLN A 50 4.18 -20.60 45.81
C GLN A 50 3.15 -20.29 44.73
N ALA A 51 2.30 -21.27 44.47
CA ALA A 51 1.35 -21.35 43.37
C ALA A 51 0.09 -20.51 43.64
N ALA A 52 -0.41 -19.81 42.60
CA ALA A 52 -1.82 -19.47 42.45
C ALA A 52 -2.19 -19.21 40.97
N LYS A 53 -3.36 -19.76 40.61
CA LYS A 53 -4.10 -19.90 39.33
C LYS A 53 -4.01 -18.80 38.24
N PRO A 54 -4.34 -19.16 36.96
CA PRO A 54 -4.14 -18.30 35.80
C PRO A 54 -5.31 -17.33 35.61
N LEU A 55 -5.01 -16.04 35.54
CA LEU A 55 -5.93 -15.03 35.03
C LEU A 55 -5.35 -14.39 33.77
N GLN A 56 -5.99 -14.74 32.66
CA GLN A 56 -6.31 -13.85 31.54
C GLN A 56 -5.18 -12.92 31.08
N GLN A 57 -4.42 -13.43 30.11
CA GLN A 57 -4.15 -12.85 28.79
C GLN A 57 -4.65 -11.40 28.55
N ALA A 58 -4.15 -10.45 29.33
CA ALA A 58 -4.10 -9.05 28.95
C ALA A 58 -2.91 -8.90 27.99
N LYS A 59 -3.26 -8.67 26.73
CA LYS A 59 -2.38 -8.28 25.63
C LYS A 59 -1.61 -7.01 26.03
N ASN A 60 -0.48 -7.18 26.71
CA ASN A 60 0.50 -6.13 26.90
C ASN A 60 1.17 -5.88 25.55
N ILE A 61 0.66 -4.86 24.87
CA ILE A 61 1.39 -4.08 23.89
C ILE A 61 2.60 -3.54 24.65
N ASP A 62 3.79 -4.08 24.37
CA ASP A 62 5.05 -3.47 24.79
C ASP A 62 5.03 -2.00 24.33
N PRO A 63 5.02 -1.02 25.24
CA PRO A 63 5.30 0.35 24.86
C PRO A 63 6.79 0.36 24.50
N GLN A 64 7.10 0.65 23.24
CA GLN A 64 8.46 1.01 22.84
C GLN A 64 9.03 1.97 23.90
N PRO A 65 10.18 1.67 24.53
CA PRO A 65 10.77 2.59 25.49
C PRO A 65 11.12 3.88 24.75
N GLY A 66 10.35 4.92 25.03
CA GLY A 66 10.45 6.22 24.40
C GLY A 66 11.89 6.74 24.42
N VAL A 67 12.28 7.34 23.30
CA VAL A 67 13.60 7.97 23.05
C VAL A 67 14.03 8.89 24.21
N LEU A 68 13.06 9.51 24.89
CA LEU A 68 13.28 10.41 26.03
C LEU A 68 13.79 9.70 27.31
N LYS A 69 13.45 8.43 27.56
CA LYS A 69 13.98 7.70 28.74
C LYS A 69 15.43 7.22 28.53
N LYS A 70 15.88 7.12 27.27
CA LYS A 70 17.30 6.92 26.90
C LYS A 70 18.15 8.18 27.04
N ALA A 71 17.54 9.37 27.13
CA ALA A 71 18.23 10.64 27.26
C ALA A 71 18.65 10.96 28.72
N GLY A 72 18.07 10.29 29.71
CA GLY A 72 18.27 10.59 31.14
C GLY A 72 19.31 9.74 31.89
N THR A 73 20.08 8.88 31.22
CA THR A 73 21.11 8.04 31.88
C THR A 73 22.50 8.53 31.51
N GLY A 74 23.43 8.55 32.49
CA GLY A 74 24.82 9.08 32.41
C GLY A 74 25.77 8.46 31.37
N ALA A 75 25.23 7.87 30.30
CA ALA A 75 25.94 7.35 29.14
C ALA A 75 26.06 8.37 27.98
N LEU A 76 25.39 9.54 28.04
CA LEU A 76 25.46 10.54 26.97
C LEU A 76 26.70 11.43 27.04
N LEU A 77 27.09 11.94 28.21
CA LEU A 77 28.25 12.82 28.35
C LEU A 77 29.55 12.23 27.78
N PRO A 78 29.94 10.97 28.09
CA PRO A 78 31.15 10.37 27.54
C PRO A 78 31.11 10.17 26.01
N ARG A 79 29.92 9.93 25.45
CA ARG A 79 29.74 9.79 23.99
C ARG A 79 29.88 11.14 23.30
N VAL A 80 29.27 12.19 23.84
CA VAL A 80 29.41 13.57 23.33
C VAL A 80 30.85 14.03 23.42
N ALA A 81 31.52 13.81 24.56
CA ALA A 81 32.94 14.12 24.71
C ALA A 81 33.81 13.39 23.67
N ALA A 82 33.58 12.09 23.43
CA ALA A 82 34.30 11.32 22.42
C ALA A 82 34.05 11.83 20.99
N VAL A 83 32.82 12.25 20.65
CA VAL A 83 32.51 12.92 19.37
C VAL A 83 33.31 14.22 19.25
N CYS A 84 33.29 15.07 20.29
CA CYS A 84 34.01 16.34 20.29
C CYS A 84 35.52 16.14 20.11
N PHE A 85 36.15 15.23 20.86
CA PHE A 85 37.59 14.93 20.72
C PHE A 85 37.93 14.37 19.34
N ALA A 86 37.10 13.48 18.79
CA ALA A 86 37.31 12.94 17.45
C ALA A 86 37.20 14.02 16.36
N LEU A 87 36.30 14.99 16.54
CA LEU A 87 36.11 16.12 15.62
C LEU A 87 37.21 17.17 15.72
N VAL A 88 37.78 17.42 16.90
CA VAL A 88 38.90 18.38 17.07
C VAL A 88 40.09 17.97 16.22
N VAL A 89 40.46 16.68 16.20
CA VAL A 89 41.54 16.18 15.35
C VAL A 89 41.23 16.41 13.86
N ALA A 90 40.01 16.13 13.43
CA ALA A 90 39.58 16.39 12.05
C ALA A 90 39.62 17.88 11.69
N LEU A 91 39.24 18.77 12.62
CA LEU A 91 39.32 20.22 12.44
C LEU A 91 40.76 20.71 12.33
N ILE A 92 41.68 20.20 13.15
CA ILE A 92 43.11 20.54 13.06
C ILE A 92 43.67 20.15 11.69
N LEU A 93 43.39 18.92 11.22
CA LEU A 93 43.78 18.46 9.89
C LEU A 93 43.23 19.34 8.77
N ARG A 94 41.96 19.77 8.89
CA ARG A 94 41.34 20.71 7.95
C ARG A 94 42.04 22.07 7.97
N THR A 95 42.28 22.66 9.14
CA THR A 95 42.93 23.97 9.28
C THR A 95 44.36 23.97 8.73
N ILE A 96 45.11 22.89 8.93
CA ILE A 96 46.47 22.74 8.37
C ILE A 96 46.42 22.69 6.83
N THR A 97 45.42 22.01 6.27
CA THR A 97 45.22 21.91 4.82
C THR A 97 44.77 23.26 4.23
N ASP A 98 43.81 23.93 4.88
CA ASP A 98 43.28 25.23 4.45
C ASP A 98 44.34 26.34 4.50
N ASN A 99 45.27 26.28 5.45
CA ASN A 99 46.38 27.23 5.58
C ASN A 99 47.54 26.97 4.59
N GLY A 100 47.42 25.96 3.70
CA GLY A 100 48.43 25.64 2.69
C GLY A 100 49.72 25.04 3.25
N ILE A 101 49.74 24.63 4.53
CA ILE A 101 50.90 24.00 5.17
C ILE A 101 51.13 22.60 4.57
N ILE A 102 50.05 21.92 4.20
CA ILE A 102 50.07 20.61 3.53
C ILE A 102 49.30 20.72 2.20
N ASN A 103 49.81 20.08 1.15
CA ASN A 103 49.12 20.02 -0.14
C ASN A 103 47.74 19.37 0.01
N ILE A 104 46.73 19.93 -0.66
CA ILE A 104 45.34 19.48 -0.68
C ILE A 104 45.20 17.96 -0.93
N GLN A 105 45.97 17.38 -1.86
CA GLN A 105 45.94 15.93 -2.10
C GLN A 105 46.36 15.13 -0.86
N LEU A 106 47.41 15.58 -0.19
CA LEU A 106 47.98 14.93 0.99
C LEU A 106 47.07 15.14 2.21
N GLY A 107 46.45 16.32 2.34
CA GLY A 107 45.40 16.62 3.32
C GLY A 107 44.16 15.73 3.17
N SER A 108 43.66 15.54 1.94
CA SER A 108 42.55 14.62 1.64
C SER A 108 42.89 13.17 1.98
N MET A 109 44.11 12.70 1.64
CA MET A 109 44.55 11.35 1.99
C MET A 109 44.69 11.15 3.50
N LEU A 110 45.21 12.14 4.23
CA LEU A 110 45.28 12.09 5.69
C LEU A 110 43.89 12.09 6.34
N GLY A 111 42.95 12.87 5.82
CA GLY A 111 41.55 12.87 6.26
C GLY A 111 40.86 11.52 6.06
N LEU A 112 41.02 10.91 4.87
CA LEU A 112 40.54 9.56 4.58
C LEU A 112 41.20 8.51 5.48
N GLY A 113 42.52 8.62 5.70
CA GLY A 113 43.27 7.74 6.58
C GLY A 113 42.79 7.82 8.04
N TYR A 114 42.52 9.03 8.54
CA TYR A 114 41.95 9.23 9.87
C TYR A 114 40.54 8.64 9.99
N ALA A 115 39.68 8.85 8.99
CA ALA A 115 38.35 8.23 8.95
C ALA A 115 38.42 6.69 8.97
N ALA A 116 39.33 6.10 8.19
CA ALA A 116 39.58 4.65 8.19
C ALA A 116 40.10 4.16 9.56
N ALA A 117 41.02 4.90 10.19
CA ALA A 117 41.54 4.57 11.52
C ALA A 117 40.43 4.57 12.59
N LEU A 118 39.46 5.49 12.52
CA LEU A 118 38.31 5.52 13.42
C LEU A 118 37.38 4.30 13.21
N ILE A 119 37.18 3.87 11.96
CA ILE A 119 36.38 2.66 11.65
C ILE A 119 37.09 1.40 12.17
N ILE A 120 38.39 1.27 11.94
CA ILE A 120 39.21 0.13 12.41
C ILE A 120 39.32 0.13 13.93
N GLY A 121 39.56 1.29 14.55
CA GLY A 121 39.60 1.45 16.01
C GLY A 121 38.27 1.08 16.67
N GLY A 122 37.15 1.41 16.02
CA GLY A 122 35.84 0.97 16.45
C GLY A 122 35.63 -0.54 16.37
N TRP A 123 36.16 -1.23 15.35
CA TRP A 123 36.15 -2.69 15.26
C TRP A 123 36.84 -3.34 16.47
N TRP A 124 38.01 -2.80 16.86
CA TRP A 124 38.77 -3.27 18.00
C TRP A 124 38.11 -2.95 19.34
N LEU A 125 37.45 -1.79 19.46
CA LEU A 125 36.68 -1.45 20.66
C LEU A 125 35.42 -2.33 20.82
N TYR A 126 34.79 -2.71 19.71
CA TYR A 126 33.64 -3.61 19.71
C TYR A 126 34.00 -5.02 20.20
N SER A 127 35.20 -5.53 19.86
CA SER A 127 35.66 -6.83 20.37
C SER A 127 35.93 -6.83 21.89
N ARG A 128 36.11 -5.65 22.48
CA ARG A 128 36.32 -5.44 23.93
C ARG A 128 35.06 -5.00 24.69
N LEU A 129 33.88 -5.04 24.06
CA LEU A 129 32.58 -4.68 24.67
C LEU A 129 32.52 -3.26 25.28
N SER A 130 33.31 -2.30 24.77
CA SER A 130 33.33 -0.95 25.34
C SER A 130 32.06 -0.16 25.02
N ARG A 131 31.59 0.68 25.94
CA ARG A 131 30.40 1.55 25.75
C ARG A 131 30.57 2.63 24.68
N LEU A 132 31.80 2.89 24.26
CA LEU A 132 32.18 3.89 23.25
C LEU A 132 32.27 3.31 21.84
N ALA A 133 32.21 1.99 21.67
CA ALA A 133 32.43 1.31 20.40
C ALA A 133 31.49 1.76 19.26
N LEU A 134 30.28 2.25 19.59
CA LEU A 134 29.33 2.76 18.60
C LEU A 134 29.76 4.11 17.98
N VAL A 135 30.44 4.96 18.76
CA VAL A 135 30.73 6.36 18.39
C VAL A 135 31.83 6.44 17.35
N PHE A 136 32.89 5.65 17.50
CA PHE A 136 34.06 5.70 16.63
C PHE A 136 33.76 5.38 15.15
N PRO A 137 33.07 4.28 14.79
CA PRO A 137 32.70 4.02 13.39
C PRO A 137 31.67 5.02 12.86
N ALA A 138 30.77 5.53 13.71
CA ALA A 138 29.78 6.52 13.28
C ALA A 138 30.44 7.85 12.91
N CYS A 139 31.35 8.36 13.76
CA CYS A 139 32.15 9.55 13.48
C CYS A 139 33.09 9.31 12.28
N GLY A 140 33.76 8.17 12.22
CA GLY A 140 34.62 7.80 11.10
C GLY A 140 33.87 7.82 9.77
N LEU A 141 32.65 7.27 9.75
CA LEU A 141 31.82 7.24 8.55
C LEU A 141 31.27 8.62 8.15
N LEU A 142 30.82 9.44 9.12
CA LEU A 142 30.39 10.82 8.84
C LEU A 142 31.54 11.69 8.31
N LEU A 143 32.74 11.54 8.89
CA LEU A 143 33.94 12.20 8.39
C LEU A 143 34.30 11.70 6.99
N LEU A 144 34.22 10.40 6.74
CA LEU A 144 34.43 9.83 5.41
C LEU A 144 33.50 10.48 4.38
N PHE A 145 32.21 10.60 4.69
CA PHE A 145 31.22 11.24 3.82
C PHE A 145 31.57 12.71 3.51
N SER A 146 31.91 13.49 4.54
CA SER A 146 32.29 14.90 4.36
C SER A 146 33.56 15.04 3.53
N VAL A 147 34.60 14.25 3.84
CA VAL A 147 35.90 14.33 3.17
C VAL A 147 35.79 13.90 1.72
N VAL A 148 35.01 12.85 1.42
CA VAL A 148 34.79 12.39 0.04
C VAL A 148 34.08 13.47 -0.78
N LEU A 149 33.01 14.08 -0.26
CA LEU A 149 32.29 15.14 -0.98
C LEU A 149 33.15 16.37 -1.20
N GLU A 150 33.92 16.79 -0.19
CA GLU A 150 34.77 17.97 -0.31
C GLU A 150 35.96 17.72 -1.26
N SER A 151 36.61 16.56 -1.15
CA SER A 151 37.76 16.20 -2.00
C SER A 151 37.37 16.07 -3.47
N HIS A 152 36.19 15.52 -3.74
CA HIS A 152 35.67 15.37 -5.09
C HIS A 152 35.09 16.69 -5.64
N GLY A 153 34.16 17.33 -4.91
CA GLY A 153 33.39 18.46 -5.45
C GLY A 153 34.10 19.82 -5.35
N ARG A 154 34.94 20.05 -4.34
CA ARG A 154 35.61 21.35 -4.14
C ARG A 154 37.06 21.35 -4.64
N PHE A 155 37.76 20.24 -4.42
CA PHE A 155 39.20 20.16 -4.66
C PHE A 155 39.58 19.39 -5.93
N GLU A 156 38.61 18.71 -6.56
CA GLU A 156 38.81 17.86 -7.75
C GLU A 156 39.99 16.86 -7.60
N SER A 157 40.39 16.57 -6.36
CA SER A 157 41.55 15.74 -6.05
C SER A 157 41.23 14.25 -6.15
N LEU A 158 39.95 13.91 -6.24
CA LEU A 158 39.43 12.56 -6.22
C LEU A 158 38.43 12.36 -7.36
N SER A 159 38.71 11.37 -8.23
CA SER A 159 37.82 11.05 -9.33
C SER A 159 36.50 10.47 -8.84
N ALA A 160 35.42 10.69 -9.58
CA ALA A 160 34.08 10.18 -9.25
C ALA A 160 34.09 8.68 -8.94
N VAL A 161 34.77 7.89 -9.79
CA VAL A 161 34.91 6.44 -9.63
C VAL A 161 35.54 6.09 -8.29
N MET A 162 36.63 6.76 -7.90
CA MET A 162 37.27 6.53 -6.61
C MET A 162 36.38 6.96 -5.44
N ALA A 163 35.60 8.02 -5.59
CA ALA A 163 34.68 8.49 -4.55
C ALA A 163 33.62 7.42 -4.24
N TYR A 164 33.01 6.84 -5.27
CA TYR A 164 32.06 5.74 -5.12
C TYR A 164 32.70 4.47 -4.52
N ILE A 165 33.92 4.11 -4.94
CA ILE A 165 34.62 2.94 -4.40
C ILE A 165 34.91 3.13 -2.90
N ILE A 166 35.39 4.30 -2.49
CA ILE A 166 35.67 4.61 -1.08
C ILE A 166 34.38 4.56 -0.26
N LEU A 167 33.28 5.14 -0.75
CA LEU A 167 31.97 5.07 -0.10
C LEU A 167 31.46 3.63 0.02
N PHE A 168 31.66 2.82 -1.02
CA PHE A 168 31.25 1.42 -1.04
C PHE A 168 32.03 0.61 0.00
N ILE A 169 33.37 0.74 0.03
CA ILE A 169 34.24 0.01 0.97
C ILE A 169 33.96 0.47 2.40
N GLY A 170 33.91 1.78 2.65
CA GLY A 170 33.64 2.33 3.99
C GLY A 170 32.25 1.95 4.49
N GLY A 171 31.23 2.07 3.64
CA GLY A 171 29.87 1.64 3.94
C GLY A 171 29.75 0.15 4.21
N ALA A 172 30.39 -0.70 3.40
CA ALA A 172 30.43 -2.15 3.57
C ALA A 172 31.14 -2.55 4.87
N ALA A 173 32.26 -1.90 5.21
CA ALA A 173 32.97 -2.13 6.46
C ALA A 173 32.06 -1.84 7.66
N VAL A 174 31.47 -0.63 7.73
CA VAL A 174 30.58 -0.26 8.84
C VAL A 174 29.33 -1.12 8.90
N THR A 175 28.81 -1.54 7.75
CA THR A 175 27.69 -2.49 7.68
C THR A 175 28.08 -3.85 8.26
N ALA A 176 29.26 -4.37 7.93
CA ALA A 176 29.77 -5.63 8.47
C ALA A 176 29.95 -5.56 10.00
N LEU A 177 30.48 -4.44 10.54
CA LEU A 177 30.49 -4.20 11.99
C LEU A 177 29.06 -4.22 12.55
N GLY A 178 28.15 -3.48 11.90
CA GLY A 178 26.76 -3.34 12.34
C GLY A 178 26.01 -4.67 12.40
N LEU A 179 26.22 -5.55 11.40
CA LEU A 179 25.66 -6.90 11.36
C LEU A 179 26.30 -7.80 12.43
N ARG A 180 27.63 -7.79 12.54
CA ARG A 180 28.36 -8.65 13.49
C ARG A 180 28.04 -8.32 14.95
N TYR A 181 28.02 -7.04 15.29
CA TYR A 181 27.83 -6.57 16.66
C TYR A 181 26.41 -6.07 16.95
N ARG A 182 25.45 -6.36 16.05
CA ARG A 182 24.02 -6.01 16.19
C ARG A 182 23.75 -4.52 16.46
N ALA A 183 24.56 -3.63 15.85
CA ALA A 183 24.46 -2.19 16.02
C ALA A 183 23.54 -1.55 14.96
N SER A 184 22.23 -1.51 15.23
CA SER A 184 21.20 -1.01 14.30
C SER A 184 21.43 0.43 13.84
N GLY A 185 21.92 1.31 14.71
CA GLY A 185 22.23 2.70 14.36
C GLY A 185 23.32 2.83 13.28
N GLN A 186 24.34 1.97 13.31
CA GLN A 186 25.40 1.97 12.30
C GLN A 186 24.92 1.45 10.95
N LEU A 187 24.01 0.47 10.95
CA LEU A 187 23.38 -0.03 9.73
C LEU A 187 22.55 1.05 9.04
N CYS A 188 21.77 1.82 9.80
CA CYS A 188 21.03 2.97 9.25
C CYS A 188 21.96 4.04 8.70
N LEU A 189 23.00 4.41 9.45
CA LEU A 189 23.96 5.42 9.03
C LEU A 189 24.73 5.00 7.77
N ALA A 190 25.18 3.75 7.69
CA ALA A 190 25.87 3.21 6.52
C ALA A 190 24.93 3.13 5.30
N GLY A 191 23.74 2.55 5.45
CA GLY A 191 22.82 2.40 4.32
C GLY A 191 22.30 3.74 3.79
N LEU A 192 21.79 4.60 4.66
CA LEU A 192 21.21 5.88 4.25
C LEU A 192 22.27 6.93 3.94
N GLY A 193 23.30 7.03 4.78
CA GLY A 193 24.36 8.00 4.59
C GLY A 193 25.12 7.76 3.30
N SER A 194 25.58 6.53 3.03
CA SER A 194 26.30 6.23 1.79
C SER A 194 25.44 6.48 0.56
N GLY A 195 24.14 6.14 0.61
CA GLY A 195 23.24 6.36 -0.51
C GLY A 195 22.94 7.85 -0.78
N LEU A 196 22.70 8.65 0.26
CA LEU A 196 22.49 10.11 0.11
C LEU A 196 23.75 10.83 -0.37
N VAL A 197 24.90 10.47 0.18
CA VAL A 197 26.20 11.04 -0.21
C VAL A 197 26.54 10.63 -1.64
N GLY A 198 26.27 9.37 -2.01
CA GLY A 198 26.39 8.90 -3.38
C GLY A 198 25.52 9.71 -4.35
N MET A 199 24.28 10.05 -3.99
CA MET A 199 23.41 10.88 -4.83
C MET A 199 23.92 12.32 -5.01
N SER A 200 24.71 12.84 -4.07
CA SER A 200 25.29 14.17 -4.18
C SER A 200 26.58 14.26 -4.99
N ILE A 201 27.27 13.13 -5.23
CA ILE A 201 28.47 13.08 -6.09
C ILE A 201 28.07 13.36 -7.53
N ASP A 202 28.72 14.34 -8.16
CA ASP A 202 28.44 14.80 -9.53
C ASP A 202 26.98 15.22 -9.79
N PHE A 203 26.20 15.58 -8.76
CA PHE A 203 24.85 16.10 -8.98
C PHE A 203 24.89 17.34 -9.90
N PRO A 204 24.10 17.39 -11.00
CA PRO A 204 22.89 16.60 -11.27
C PRO A 204 23.06 15.35 -12.17
N TYR A 205 24.29 14.97 -12.52
CA TYR A 205 24.61 13.82 -13.38
C TYR A 205 25.54 12.84 -12.64
N PRO A 206 25.06 12.16 -11.58
CA PRO A 206 25.85 11.16 -10.88
C PRO A 206 26.27 10.05 -11.84
N PHE A 207 27.39 9.39 -11.54
CA PHE A 207 27.77 8.16 -12.24
C PHE A 207 26.78 7.02 -11.89
N TYR A 208 25.66 6.99 -12.61
CA TYR A 208 24.49 6.16 -12.28
C TYR A 208 24.79 4.68 -12.06
N PRO A 209 25.65 4.00 -12.86
CA PRO A 209 25.93 2.59 -12.63
C PRO A 209 26.59 2.32 -11.27
N LEU A 210 27.53 3.16 -10.83
CA LEU A 210 28.19 2.98 -9.53
C LEU A 210 27.26 3.33 -8.37
N LEU A 211 26.44 4.38 -8.53
CA LEU A 211 25.41 4.71 -7.55
C LEU A 211 24.38 3.57 -7.41
N ALA A 212 23.97 2.95 -8.52
CA ALA A 212 23.10 1.78 -8.50
C ALA A 212 23.74 0.61 -7.74
N LEU A 213 25.02 0.30 -7.99
CA LEU A 213 25.74 -0.76 -7.27
C LEU A 213 25.86 -0.46 -5.77
N LEU A 214 26.10 0.80 -5.39
CA LEU A 214 26.13 1.24 -4.00
C LEU A 214 24.78 1.03 -3.32
N LEU A 215 23.68 1.46 -3.95
CA LEU A 215 22.32 1.28 -3.45
C LEU A 215 21.92 -0.21 -3.41
N PHE A 216 22.39 -1.01 -4.37
CA PHE A 216 22.19 -2.46 -4.38
C PHE A 216 22.86 -3.12 -3.17
N GLY A 217 24.10 -2.75 -2.86
CA GLY A 217 24.79 -3.19 -1.64
C GLY A 217 24.00 -2.83 -0.37
N GLY A 218 23.44 -1.61 -0.33
CA GLY A 218 22.54 -1.18 0.74
C GLY A 218 21.25 -2.03 0.84
N ALA A 219 20.66 -2.43 -0.29
CA ALA A 219 19.49 -3.31 -0.32
C ALA A 219 19.80 -4.71 0.22
N VAL A 220 20.95 -5.28 -0.17
CA VAL A 220 21.44 -6.57 0.34
C VAL A 220 21.67 -6.50 1.86
N ALA A 221 22.33 -5.43 2.32
CA ALA A 221 22.55 -5.19 3.74
C ALA A 221 21.22 -5.09 4.53
N ALA A 222 20.25 -4.34 3.99
CA ALA A 222 18.93 -4.20 4.59
C ALA A 222 18.18 -5.53 4.67
N TYR A 223 18.28 -6.37 3.63
CA TYR A 223 17.69 -7.71 3.63
C TYR A 223 18.30 -8.61 4.72
N ILE A 224 19.64 -8.64 4.83
CA ILE A 224 20.34 -9.44 5.84
C ILE A 224 20.01 -8.94 7.25
N ALA A 225 20.05 -7.62 7.47
CA ALA A 225 19.72 -7.00 8.75
C ALA A 225 18.28 -7.31 9.20
N ASN A 226 17.34 -7.34 8.25
CA ASN A 226 15.96 -7.69 8.52
C ASN A 226 15.81 -9.19 8.85
N ARG A 227 16.50 -10.10 8.16
CA ARG A 227 16.50 -11.54 8.52
C ARG A 227 17.05 -11.79 9.92
N GLN A 228 18.01 -10.98 10.37
CA GLN A 228 18.55 -11.04 11.73
C GLN A 228 17.68 -10.30 12.78
N LYS A 229 16.51 -9.79 12.39
CA LYS A 229 15.57 -9.00 13.23
C LYS A 229 16.25 -7.79 13.91
N LEU A 230 17.28 -7.20 13.29
CA LEU A 230 18.06 -6.09 13.86
C LEU A 230 17.44 -4.72 13.64
N CYS A 231 17.05 -4.42 12.40
CA CYS A 231 16.52 -3.13 12.01
C CYS A 231 15.47 -3.25 10.89
N PRO A 232 14.20 -3.54 11.24
CA PRO A 232 13.14 -3.73 10.25
C PRO A 232 12.78 -2.46 9.47
N SER A 233 13.15 -1.27 9.93
CA SER A 233 12.91 0.00 9.23
C SER A 233 13.87 0.23 8.06
N LEU A 234 15.08 -0.35 8.10
CA LEU A 234 16.12 -0.14 7.10
C LEU A 234 15.68 -0.56 5.69
N ARG A 235 14.87 -1.61 5.57
CA ARG A 235 14.31 -2.05 4.27
C ARG A 235 13.36 -1.03 3.64
N TYR A 236 12.61 -0.28 4.45
CA TYR A 236 11.71 0.76 3.94
C TYR A 236 12.51 1.97 3.46
N THR A 237 13.50 2.40 4.24
CA THR A 237 14.28 3.58 3.91
C THR A 237 15.18 3.33 2.69
N THR A 238 15.81 2.16 2.61
CA THR A 238 16.59 1.76 1.42
C THR A 238 15.71 1.59 0.19
N LEU A 239 14.54 0.95 0.29
CA LEU A 239 13.59 0.86 -0.83
C LEU A 239 13.14 2.25 -1.31
N GLY A 240 12.82 3.16 -0.39
CA GLY A 240 12.45 4.54 -0.72
C GLY A 240 13.56 5.25 -1.49
N LEU A 241 14.81 5.12 -1.03
CA LEU A 241 15.97 5.71 -1.71
C LEU A 241 16.19 5.12 -3.11
N ILE A 242 16.00 3.81 -3.27
CA ILE A 242 16.08 3.11 -4.56
C ILE A 242 14.99 3.58 -5.52
N ILE A 243 13.75 3.78 -5.03
CA ILE A 243 12.66 4.32 -5.85
C ILE A 243 13.00 5.73 -6.33
N VAL A 244 13.48 6.60 -5.44
CA VAL A 244 13.90 7.96 -5.81
C VAL A 244 15.02 7.94 -6.85
N PHE A 245 16.02 7.07 -6.66
CA PHE A 245 17.10 6.86 -7.62
C PHE A 245 16.58 6.47 -9.01
N TRP A 246 15.74 5.44 -9.09
CA TRP A 246 15.21 4.96 -10.38
C TRP A 246 14.31 6.01 -11.04
N MET A 247 13.48 6.71 -10.27
CA MET A 247 12.67 7.83 -10.79
C MET A 247 13.57 8.93 -11.35
N PHE A 248 14.63 9.30 -10.65
CA PHE A 248 15.56 10.35 -11.08
C PHE A 248 16.34 9.94 -12.34
N TRP A 249 16.90 8.72 -12.38
CA TRP A 249 17.64 8.24 -13.55
C TRP A 249 16.72 8.11 -14.77
N ALA A 250 15.52 7.56 -14.59
CA ALA A 250 14.54 7.43 -15.67
C ALA A 250 14.06 8.80 -16.18
N PHE A 251 13.81 9.76 -15.28
CA PHE A 251 13.48 11.14 -15.64
C PHE A 251 14.61 11.79 -16.45
N LYS A 252 15.87 11.65 -15.99
CA LYS A 252 17.04 12.19 -16.67
C LYS A 252 17.32 11.54 -18.01
N LEU A 253 16.95 10.28 -18.22
CA LEU A 253 17.00 9.63 -19.53
C LEU A 253 15.86 10.09 -20.45
N ASN A 254 14.71 10.47 -19.90
CA ASN A 254 13.56 10.92 -20.71
C ASN A 254 13.77 12.33 -21.30
N VAL A 255 14.32 13.28 -20.52
CA VAL A 255 14.45 14.69 -20.93
C VAL A 255 15.32 14.89 -22.20
N PRO A 256 16.52 14.32 -22.33
CA PRO A 256 17.39 14.63 -23.47
C PRO A 256 16.99 13.93 -24.77
N ALA A 257 16.29 12.80 -24.69
CA ALA A 257 15.69 12.16 -25.86
C ALA A 257 14.60 13.03 -26.51
N ALA A 258 14.05 14.00 -25.78
CA ALA A 258 13.15 15.02 -26.33
C ALA A 258 13.88 16.23 -26.95
N CYS A 259 15.19 16.38 -26.71
CA CYS A 259 15.99 17.54 -27.12
C CYS A 259 17.10 17.23 -28.13
N ASP A 260 17.23 15.98 -28.61
CA ASP A 260 18.25 15.52 -29.57
C ASP A 260 19.72 15.83 -29.19
N GLU A 261 20.03 15.93 -27.90
CA GLU A 261 21.41 16.18 -27.42
C GLU A 261 22.19 14.87 -27.18
N PRO A 262 23.50 14.81 -27.49
CA PRO A 262 24.35 13.62 -27.29
C PRO A 262 24.67 13.41 -25.80
N THR A 263 23.68 12.93 -25.04
CA THR A 263 23.74 12.69 -23.58
C THR A 263 23.56 11.21 -23.21
N ALA A 264 23.27 10.34 -24.17
CA ALA A 264 23.07 8.89 -23.95
C ALA A 264 24.27 8.22 -23.28
N ALA A 265 25.49 8.59 -23.70
CA ALA A 265 26.74 8.07 -23.17
C ALA A 265 27.00 8.56 -21.74
N ILE A 266 26.68 9.83 -21.46
CA ILE A 266 26.82 10.46 -20.14
C ILE A 266 25.79 9.90 -19.16
N LEU A 267 24.61 9.52 -19.64
CA LEU A 267 23.52 8.96 -18.84
C LEU A 267 23.54 7.44 -18.74
N HIS A 268 24.53 6.79 -19.36
CA HIS A 268 24.78 5.35 -19.29
C HIS A 268 23.56 4.47 -19.61
N LEU A 269 22.84 4.77 -20.70
CA LEU A 269 21.64 4.03 -21.11
C LEU A 269 21.85 2.49 -21.17
N ASN A 270 23.01 2.05 -21.64
CA ASN A 270 23.35 0.61 -21.76
C ASN A 270 23.34 -0.13 -20.40
N TRP A 271 23.55 0.58 -19.29
CA TRP A 271 23.54 0.01 -17.94
C TRP A 271 22.16 0.06 -17.27
N PHE A 272 21.24 0.88 -17.79
CA PHE A 272 19.93 1.09 -17.18
C PHE A 272 19.11 -0.20 -17.07
N TYR A 273 18.85 -0.87 -18.21
CA TYR A 273 18.02 -2.09 -18.22
C TYR A 273 18.65 -3.28 -17.48
N PRO A 274 19.96 -3.59 -17.67
CA PRO A 274 20.58 -4.68 -16.92
C PRO A 274 20.52 -4.49 -15.41
N LEU A 275 20.81 -3.28 -14.92
CA LEU A 275 20.75 -2.99 -13.48
C LEU A 275 19.30 -3.02 -12.97
N LEU A 276 18.35 -2.49 -13.73
CA LEU A 276 16.94 -2.52 -13.35
C LEU A 276 16.43 -3.97 -13.20
N LEU A 277 16.84 -4.85 -14.12
CA LEU A 277 16.55 -6.28 -14.06
C LEU A 277 17.16 -6.93 -12.81
N VAL A 278 18.42 -6.62 -12.48
CA VAL A 278 19.09 -7.12 -11.28
C VAL A 278 18.35 -6.72 -10.00
N PHE A 279 17.92 -5.46 -9.88
CA PHE A 279 17.13 -5.00 -8.73
C PHE A 279 15.78 -5.70 -8.64
N TRP A 280 15.06 -5.83 -9.75
CA TRP A 280 13.78 -6.53 -9.79
C TRP A 280 13.94 -8.00 -9.39
N LEU A 281 14.91 -8.72 -9.98
CA LEU A 281 15.21 -10.11 -9.64
C LEU A 281 15.60 -10.27 -8.18
N PHE A 282 16.42 -9.38 -7.64
CA PHE A 282 16.81 -9.41 -6.23
C PHE A 282 15.59 -9.29 -5.32
N PHE A 283 14.73 -8.28 -5.51
CA PHE A 283 13.54 -8.12 -4.67
C PHE A 283 12.53 -9.26 -4.85
N ALA A 284 12.37 -9.76 -6.08
CA ALA A 284 11.50 -10.90 -6.35
C ALA A 284 12.01 -12.16 -5.63
N VAL A 285 13.28 -12.54 -5.82
CA VAL A 285 13.87 -13.73 -5.18
C VAL A 285 13.90 -13.59 -3.66
N ALA A 286 14.28 -12.41 -3.14
CA ALA A 286 14.30 -12.14 -1.71
C ALA A 286 12.91 -12.31 -1.05
N ASN A 287 11.86 -11.87 -1.75
CA ASN A 287 10.47 -11.98 -1.30
C ASN A 287 9.95 -13.43 -1.42
N ILE A 288 10.16 -14.10 -2.56
CA ILE A 288 9.81 -15.53 -2.74
C ILE A 288 10.47 -16.37 -1.67
N HIS A 289 11.79 -16.20 -1.48
CA HIS A 289 12.54 -16.95 -0.49
C HIS A 289 11.96 -16.75 0.91
N ARG A 290 11.58 -15.52 1.26
CA ARG A 290 10.93 -15.24 2.55
C ARG A 290 9.56 -15.90 2.69
N MET A 291 8.69 -15.77 1.68
CA MET A 291 7.37 -16.42 1.68
C MET A 291 7.47 -17.96 1.67
N ALA A 292 8.58 -18.49 1.15
CA ALA A 292 8.85 -19.91 1.09
C ALA A 292 9.47 -20.47 2.38
N THR A 293 10.18 -19.67 3.19
CA THR A 293 10.85 -20.16 4.40
C THR A 293 10.12 -19.81 5.69
N ASP A 294 9.42 -18.70 5.72
CA ASP A 294 8.89 -18.15 6.97
C ASP A 294 7.41 -18.52 7.13
N THR A 295 7.04 -19.00 8.32
CA THR A 295 5.66 -19.36 8.67
C THR A 295 4.88 -18.23 9.35
N GLU A 296 5.52 -17.07 9.56
CA GLU A 296 4.90 -15.88 10.16
C GLU A 296 4.00 -15.16 9.14
N ASP A 297 2.95 -14.49 9.63
CA ASP A 297 2.05 -13.67 8.80
C ASP A 297 2.82 -12.62 7.99
N LEU A 298 2.41 -12.45 6.73
CA LEU A 298 3.05 -11.49 5.83
C LEU A 298 2.81 -10.06 6.31
N GLY A 299 3.90 -9.36 6.58
CA GLY A 299 3.87 -7.93 6.86
C GLY A 299 3.42 -7.11 5.64
N PHE A 300 3.09 -5.84 5.90
CA PHE A 300 2.73 -4.89 4.85
C PHE A 300 3.83 -4.75 3.79
N PHE A 301 5.09 -4.65 4.19
CA PHE A 301 6.23 -4.57 3.26
C PHE A 301 6.27 -5.75 2.29
N GLU A 302 6.19 -6.97 2.81
CA GLU A 302 6.24 -8.21 2.03
C GLU A 302 5.09 -8.28 1.02
N SER A 303 3.92 -7.79 1.44
CA SER A 303 2.68 -7.84 0.67
C SER A 303 2.65 -6.87 -0.51
N PHE A 304 3.41 -5.76 -0.44
CA PHE A 304 3.49 -4.77 -1.52
C PHE A 304 4.76 -4.88 -2.35
N LEU A 305 5.81 -5.53 -1.86
CA LEU A 305 7.11 -5.53 -2.50
C LEU A 305 7.09 -6.05 -3.95
N PRO A 306 6.42 -7.18 -4.30
CA PRO A 306 6.38 -7.63 -5.70
C PRO A 306 5.70 -6.63 -6.63
N THR A 307 4.66 -5.94 -6.15
CA THR A 307 3.99 -4.87 -6.91
C THR A 307 4.93 -3.69 -7.08
N VAL A 308 5.51 -3.16 -6.01
CA VAL A 308 6.37 -1.98 -6.06
C VAL A 308 7.61 -2.25 -6.90
N ALA A 309 8.27 -3.40 -6.73
CA ALA A 309 9.45 -3.76 -7.50
C ALA A 309 9.11 -4.07 -8.96
N GLY A 310 8.08 -4.87 -9.22
CA GLY A 310 7.69 -5.26 -10.58
C GLY A 310 7.10 -4.10 -11.38
N VAL A 311 6.05 -3.49 -10.86
CA VAL A 311 5.36 -2.36 -11.52
C VAL A 311 6.27 -1.14 -11.57
N GLY A 312 7.01 -0.86 -10.49
CA GLY A 312 7.98 0.24 -10.48
C GLY A 312 9.08 0.07 -11.52
N ALA A 313 9.64 -1.14 -11.66
CA ALA A 313 10.61 -1.44 -12.71
C ALA A 313 9.98 -1.30 -14.11
N PHE A 314 8.76 -1.80 -14.31
CA PHE A 314 8.07 -1.64 -15.59
C PHE A 314 7.84 -0.17 -15.96
N LEU A 315 7.38 0.65 -15.01
CA LEU A 315 7.13 2.08 -15.23
C LEU A 315 8.43 2.86 -15.50
N ALA A 316 9.50 2.55 -14.77
CA ALA A 316 10.83 3.11 -15.04
C ALA A 316 11.30 2.76 -16.46
N ALA A 317 11.21 1.48 -16.85
CA ALA A 317 11.52 1.02 -18.19
C ALA A 317 10.64 1.67 -19.26
N TRP A 318 9.34 1.83 -18.99
CA TRP A 318 8.39 2.49 -19.90
C TRP A 318 8.78 3.93 -20.20
N SER A 319 9.09 4.71 -19.16
CA SER A 319 9.49 6.11 -19.31
C SER A 319 10.78 6.32 -20.11
N VAL A 320 11.65 5.31 -20.19
CA VAL A 320 12.89 5.34 -20.99
C VAL A 320 12.68 4.69 -22.37
N THR A 321 11.82 3.68 -22.49
CA THR A 321 11.65 2.97 -23.76
C THR A 321 10.94 3.85 -24.80
N VAL A 322 9.89 4.59 -24.40
CA VAL A 322 9.09 5.42 -25.30
C VAL A 322 9.94 6.47 -26.03
N PRO A 323 10.77 7.29 -25.35
CA PRO A 323 11.55 8.32 -26.03
C PRO A 323 12.68 7.74 -26.89
N TRP A 324 13.38 6.71 -26.42
CA TRP A 324 14.61 6.22 -27.06
C TRP A 324 14.37 5.23 -28.20
N TYR A 325 13.36 4.37 -28.10
CA TYR A 325 13.15 3.28 -29.05
C TYR A 325 11.88 3.44 -29.88
N ARG A 326 11.02 4.41 -29.57
CA ARG A 326 9.72 4.73 -30.23
C ARG A 326 8.71 3.59 -30.32
N SER A 327 9.08 2.37 -29.93
CA SER A 327 8.26 1.17 -29.91
C SER A 327 8.26 0.56 -28.52
N THR A 328 7.06 0.33 -28.01
CA THR A 328 6.83 -0.28 -26.69
C THR A 328 6.56 -1.78 -26.76
N LEU A 329 6.61 -2.37 -27.96
CA LEU A 329 6.25 -3.76 -28.19
C LEU A 329 7.11 -4.72 -27.35
N LEU A 330 8.44 -4.59 -27.42
CA LEU A 330 9.37 -5.45 -26.70
C LEU A 330 9.15 -5.34 -25.18
N LEU A 331 9.02 -4.10 -24.68
CA LEU A 331 8.75 -3.86 -23.27
C LEU A 331 7.40 -4.47 -22.84
N GLY A 332 6.38 -4.36 -23.68
CA GLY A 332 5.08 -4.98 -23.44
C GLY A 332 5.16 -6.50 -23.35
N ILE A 333 5.89 -7.15 -24.27
CA ILE A 333 6.14 -8.60 -24.23
C ILE A 333 6.86 -8.98 -22.93
N VAL A 334 7.91 -8.25 -22.54
CA VAL A 334 8.62 -8.47 -21.28
C VAL A 334 7.69 -8.29 -20.07
N GLY A 335 6.81 -7.29 -20.08
CA GLY A 335 5.81 -7.08 -19.04
C GLY A 335 4.82 -8.24 -18.93
N VAL A 336 4.34 -8.77 -20.05
CA VAL A 336 3.46 -9.95 -20.10
C VAL A 336 4.18 -11.20 -19.57
N LEU A 337 5.44 -11.42 -19.98
CA LEU A 337 6.24 -12.55 -19.48
C LEU A 337 6.49 -12.43 -17.97
N ALA A 338 6.81 -11.23 -17.48
CA ALA A 338 6.95 -10.96 -16.06
C ALA A 338 5.64 -11.21 -15.30
N ALA A 339 4.49 -10.82 -15.87
CA ALA A 339 3.18 -11.11 -15.28
C ALA A 339 2.91 -12.62 -15.18
N ILE A 340 3.22 -13.39 -16.23
CA ILE A 340 3.11 -14.86 -16.23
C ILE A 340 3.98 -15.46 -15.12
N LEU A 341 5.23 -14.98 -14.97
CA LEU A 341 6.11 -15.44 -13.90
C LEU A 341 5.49 -15.18 -12.51
N HIS A 342 4.90 -13.99 -12.29
CA HIS A 342 4.21 -13.69 -11.03
C HIS A 342 3.00 -14.62 -10.80
N PHE A 343 2.23 -14.95 -11.84
CA PHE A 343 1.13 -15.92 -11.71
C PHE A 343 1.62 -17.32 -11.38
N VAL A 344 2.71 -17.78 -12.02
CA VAL A 344 3.32 -19.09 -11.73
C VAL A 344 3.77 -19.15 -10.27
N VAL A 345 4.45 -18.11 -9.78
CA VAL A 345 4.88 -18.01 -8.37
C VAL A 345 3.67 -17.97 -7.43
N GLY A 346 2.65 -17.17 -7.73
CA GLY A 346 1.44 -17.09 -6.92
C GLY A 346 0.68 -18.42 -6.85
N GLY A 347 0.58 -19.14 -7.97
CA GLY A 347 -0.01 -20.47 -8.03
C GLY A 347 0.80 -21.53 -7.28
N TRP A 348 2.13 -21.47 -7.36
CA TRP A 348 3.03 -22.34 -6.60
C TRP A 348 2.90 -22.11 -5.08
N LEU A 349 2.85 -20.85 -4.64
CA LEU A 349 2.61 -20.49 -3.23
C LEU A 349 1.23 -20.97 -2.74
N ALA A 350 0.20 -20.82 -3.58
CA ALA A 350 -1.15 -21.32 -3.27
C ALA A 350 -1.19 -22.84 -3.14
N ALA A 351 -0.49 -23.58 -4.02
CA ALA A 351 -0.43 -25.03 -3.97
C ALA A 351 0.29 -25.55 -2.72
N ARG A 352 1.28 -24.81 -2.22
CA ARG A 352 2.04 -25.15 -1.02
C ARG A 352 1.24 -24.93 0.26
N ASN A 353 0.49 -23.84 0.35
CA ASN A 353 -0.30 -23.47 1.53
C ASN A 353 -1.80 -23.69 1.28
N LYS A 354 -2.27 -24.92 1.53
CA LYS A 354 -3.66 -25.33 1.28
C LYS A 354 -4.70 -24.54 2.07
N GLU A 355 -4.32 -23.97 3.22
CA GLU A 355 -5.18 -23.12 4.04
C GLU A 355 -4.86 -21.63 3.76
N GLY A 356 -5.80 -20.92 3.16
CA GLY A 356 -5.73 -19.47 2.94
C GLY A 356 -4.79 -18.97 1.84
N ALA A 357 -3.93 -19.83 1.27
CA ALA A 357 -3.00 -19.53 0.18
C ALA A 357 -2.12 -18.29 0.46
N ILE A 358 -1.43 -18.27 1.60
CA ILE A 358 -0.58 -17.16 2.05
C ILE A 358 0.45 -16.79 0.96
N GLY A 359 0.53 -15.49 0.63
CA GLY A 359 1.44 -14.95 -0.39
C GLY A 359 0.97 -15.03 -1.83
N SER A 360 0.00 -15.90 -2.16
CA SER A 360 -0.56 -15.99 -3.51
C SER A 360 -1.22 -14.68 -3.95
N THR A 361 -2.03 -14.09 -3.06
CA THR A 361 -2.70 -12.80 -3.22
C THR A 361 -1.74 -11.69 -3.68
N THR A 362 -0.56 -11.62 -3.07
CA THR A 362 0.45 -10.60 -3.36
C THR A 362 1.02 -10.72 -4.78
N TYR A 363 1.44 -11.92 -5.17
CA TYR A 363 2.00 -12.15 -6.50
C TYR A 363 0.92 -12.07 -7.58
N THR A 364 -0.28 -12.56 -7.32
CA THR A 364 -1.41 -12.44 -8.24
C THR A 364 -1.81 -10.98 -8.49
N PHE A 365 -1.79 -10.13 -7.45
CA PHE A 365 -2.03 -8.70 -7.61
C PHE A 365 -0.98 -8.04 -8.51
N ALA A 366 0.30 -8.24 -8.21
CA ALA A 366 1.40 -7.71 -9.02
C ALA A 366 1.33 -8.20 -10.48
N GLY A 367 1.02 -9.49 -10.67
CA GLY A 367 0.86 -10.12 -11.98
C GLY A 367 -0.24 -9.48 -12.82
N ILE A 368 -1.42 -9.17 -12.25
CA ILE A 368 -2.51 -8.54 -13.00
C ILE A 368 -2.17 -7.10 -13.39
N VAL A 369 -1.55 -6.33 -12.50
CA VAL A 369 -1.12 -4.96 -12.83
C VAL A 369 -0.05 -4.98 -13.92
N LEU A 370 0.92 -5.89 -13.85
CA LEU A 370 1.92 -6.06 -14.90
C LEU A 370 1.31 -6.55 -16.21
N LEU A 371 0.31 -7.44 -16.16
CA LEU A 371 -0.37 -7.93 -17.36
C LEU A 371 -1.14 -6.80 -18.04
N SER A 372 -1.88 -5.98 -17.28
CA SER A 372 -2.63 -4.86 -17.85
C SER A 372 -1.72 -3.82 -18.48
N LEU A 373 -0.64 -3.44 -17.78
CA LEU A 373 0.37 -2.50 -18.29
C LEU A 373 1.14 -3.08 -19.48
N GLY A 374 1.50 -4.37 -19.43
CA GLY A 374 2.18 -5.08 -20.51
C GLY A 374 1.34 -5.19 -21.78
N VAL A 375 0.05 -5.48 -21.67
CA VAL A 375 -0.86 -5.51 -22.82
C VAL A 375 -1.09 -4.10 -23.36
N ALA A 376 -1.31 -3.10 -22.51
CA ALA A 376 -1.38 -1.70 -22.95
C ALA A 376 -0.12 -1.27 -23.69
N ALA A 377 1.04 -1.75 -23.25
CA ALA A 377 2.32 -1.51 -23.88
C ALA A 377 2.49 -2.15 -25.26
N VAL A 378 2.05 -3.40 -25.42
CA VAL A 378 2.07 -4.10 -26.72
C VAL A 378 1.26 -3.34 -27.77
N PHE A 379 0.11 -2.79 -27.38
CA PHE A 379 -0.78 -2.06 -28.29
C PHE A 379 -0.56 -0.54 -28.30
N SER A 380 0.44 -0.04 -27.56
CA SER A 380 0.69 1.40 -27.35
C SER A 380 -0.58 2.18 -26.96
N ASN A 381 -1.51 1.53 -26.25
CA ASN A 381 -2.82 2.09 -25.94
C ASN A 381 -3.35 1.53 -24.63
N LEU A 382 -3.50 2.41 -23.64
CA LEU A 382 -3.98 2.08 -22.30
C LEU A 382 -5.38 1.45 -22.29
N LEU A 383 -6.18 1.72 -23.32
CA LEU A 383 -7.52 1.20 -23.50
C LEU A 383 -7.60 -0.34 -23.38
N TRP A 384 -6.58 -1.06 -23.87
CA TRP A 384 -6.54 -2.52 -23.79
C TRP A 384 -6.32 -3.06 -22.37
N SER A 385 -6.00 -2.21 -21.40
CA SER A 385 -5.96 -2.60 -19.99
C SER A 385 -7.34 -2.96 -19.44
N VAL A 386 -8.41 -2.31 -19.92
CA VAL A 386 -9.78 -2.48 -19.42
C VAL A 386 -10.26 -3.93 -19.54
N PRO A 387 -10.24 -4.58 -20.73
CA PRO A 387 -10.68 -5.96 -20.85
C PRO A 387 -9.79 -6.91 -20.05
N ILE A 388 -8.47 -6.66 -19.99
CA ILE A 388 -7.54 -7.49 -19.22
C ILE A 388 -7.87 -7.45 -17.72
N LEU A 389 -8.06 -6.25 -17.16
CA LEU A 389 -8.41 -6.08 -15.75
C LEU A 389 -9.75 -6.73 -15.43
N SER A 390 -10.76 -6.54 -16.29
CA SER A 390 -12.10 -7.07 -16.02
C SER A 390 -12.20 -8.59 -16.18
N VAL A 391 -11.58 -9.17 -17.21
CA VAL A 391 -11.49 -10.63 -17.36
C VAL A 391 -10.68 -11.24 -16.22
N SER A 392 -9.57 -10.61 -15.83
CA SER A 392 -8.75 -11.08 -14.70
C SER A 392 -9.54 -11.03 -13.39
N ALA A 393 -10.30 -9.95 -13.13
CA ALA A 393 -11.18 -9.85 -11.97
C ALA A 393 -12.19 -11.01 -11.92
N TYR A 394 -12.84 -11.33 -13.05
CA TYR A 394 -13.74 -12.47 -13.11
C TYR A 394 -13.04 -13.82 -12.89
N MET A 395 -11.85 -14.01 -13.45
CA MET A 395 -11.08 -15.25 -13.23
C MET A 395 -10.64 -15.38 -11.77
N LEU A 396 -10.24 -14.28 -11.13
CA LEU A 396 -9.85 -14.27 -9.73
C LEU A 396 -10.97 -14.67 -8.79
N VAL A 397 -12.22 -14.26 -9.03
CA VAL A 397 -13.30 -14.69 -8.13
C VAL A 397 -13.52 -16.21 -8.16
N ARG A 398 -13.27 -16.85 -9.31
CA ARG A 398 -13.32 -18.31 -9.44
C ARG A 398 -12.15 -18.97 -8.73
N VAL A 399 -10.94 -18.42 -8.92
CA VAL A 399 -9.72 -18.90 -8.24
C VAL A 399 -9.82 -18.73 -6.72
N ALA A 400 -10.39 -17.62 -6.25
CA ALA A 400 -10.58 -17.32 -4.83
C ALA A 400 -11.37 -18.41 -4.10
N ASN A 401 -12.43 -18.93 -4.72
CA ASN A 401 -13.20 -20.05 -4.17
C ASN A 401 -12.40 -21.36 -4.20
N ARG A 402 -11.62 -21.61 -5.26
CA ARG A 402 -10.78 -22.82 -5.36
C ARG A 402 -9.67 -22.82 -4.30
N TRP A 403 -9.06 -21.67 -4.04
CA TRP A 403 -7.98 -21.50 -3.07
C TRP A 403 -8.46 -21.11 -1.67
N GLN A 404 -9.78 -21.00 -1.46
CA GLN A 404 -10.38 -20.56 -0.19
C GLN A 404 -9.74 -19.27 0.36
N SER A 405 -9.43 -18.32 -0.53
CA SER A 405 -8.70 -17.09 -0.19
C SER A 405 -9.58 -15.85 -0.33
N GLY A 406 -9.96 -15.26 0.81
CA GLY A 406 -10.78 -14.04 0.80
C GLY A 406 -10.01 -12.80 0.35
N GLY A 407 -8.67 -12.81 0.44
CA GLY A 407 -7.82 -11.75 -0.10
C GLY A 407 -7.94 -11.64 -1.63
N ILE A 408 -7.89 -12.77 -2.33
CA ILE A 408 -8.04 -12.81 -3.79
C ILE A 408 -9.43 -12.34 -4.22
N ARG A 409 -10.48 -12.71 -3.46
CA ARG A 409 -11.84 -12.21 -3.72
C ARG A 409 -11.94 -10.69 -3.58
N CYS A 410 -11.36 -10.12 -2.53
CA CYS A 410 -11.33 -8.66 -2.33
C CYS A 410 -10.60 -7.96 -3.49
N ILE A 411 -9.45 -8.49 -3.89
CA ILE A 411 -8.67 -7.96 -5.02
C ILE A 411 -9.43 -8.07 -6.35
N SER A 412 -10.25 -9.12 -6.54
CA SER A 412 -11.11 -9.22 -7.71
C SER A 412 -12.11 -8.07 -7.81
N TYR A 413 -12.62 -7.55 -6.68
CA TYR A 413 -13.54 -6.41 -6.68
C TYR A 413 -12.79 -5.12 -6.99
N LEU A 414 -11.60 -4.97 -6.41
CA LEU A 414 -10.72 -3.83 -6.65
C LEU A 414 -10.32 -3.72 -8.13
N PHE A 415 -9.98 -4.83 -8.78
CA PHE A 415 -9.63 -4.82 -10.21
C PHE A 415 -10.82 -4.53 -11.12
N GLN A 416 -12.02 -5.00 -10.76
CA GLN A 416 -13.22 -4.67 -11.52
C GLN A 416 -13.55 -3.17 -11.42
N LEU A 417 -13.41 -2.59 -10.23
CA LEU A 417 -13.54 -1.14 -10.05
C LEU A 417 -12.45 -0.37 -10.82
N ALA A 418 -11.20 -0.81 -10.72
CA ALA A 418 -10.08 -0.22 -11.45
C ALA A 418 -10.30 -0.27 -12.97
N ALA A 419 -10.84 -1.35 -13.51
CA ALA A 419 -11.19 -1.45 -14.93
C ALA A 419 -12.20 -0.36 -15.34
N GLY A 420 -13.20 -0.08 -14.49
CA GLY A 420 -14.14 1.03 -14.69
C GLY A 420 -13.47 2.41 -14.64
N VAL A 421 -12.55 2.63 -13.70
CA VAL A 421 -11.77 3.88 -13.61
C VAL A 421 -10.88 4.08 -14.85
N VAL A 422 -10.19 3.03 -15.31
CA VAL A 422 -9.37 3.09 -16.52
C VAL A 422 -10.23 3.32 -17.76
N ALA A 423 -11.43 2.72 -17.85
CA ALA A 423 -12.37 3.02 -18.92
C ALA A 423 -12.78 4.50 -18.92
N ALA A 424 -13.06 5.09 -17.76
CA ALA A 424 -13.35 6.51 -17.65
C ALA A 424 -12.14 7.37 -18.07
N ALA A 425 -10.94 7.05 -17.57
CA ALA A 425 -9.72 7.82 -17.84
C ALA A 425 -9.25 7.75 -19.30
N THR A 426 -9.50 6.64 -19.99
CA THR A 426 -9.16 6.48 -21.42
C THR A 426 -10.17 7.16 -22.35
N GLY A 427 -11.26 7.70 -21.82
CA GLY A 427 -12.30 8.35 -22.61
C GLY A 427 -13.16 7.38 -23.42
N VAL A 428 -13.05 6.06 -23.25
CA VAL A 428 -13.88 5.10 -24.01
C VAL A 428 -15.37 5.26 -23.71
N VAL A 429 -15.69 5.80 -22.54
CA VAL A 429 -17.06 6.12 -22.10
C VAL A 429 -17.63 7.41 -22.73
N ALA A 430 -16.81 8.16 -23.48
CA ALA A 430 -17.24 9.32 -24.25
C ALA A 430 -18.11 8.88 -25.43
N ALA A 431 -19.12 9.68 -25.78
CA ALA A 431 -20.09 9.29 -26.78
C ALA A 431 -19.54 9.39 -28.22
N ASP A 432 -18.63 10.33 -28.42
CA ASP A 432 -17.92 10.68 -29.65
C ASP A 432 -16.58 9.94 -29.80
N PHE A 433 -16.45 8.78 -29.15
CA PHE A 433 -15.22 7.99 -29.19
C PHE A 433 -14.86 7.59 -30.64
N ALA A 434 -13.62 7.88 -31.04
CA ALA A 434 -13.17 7.81 -32.43
C ALA A 434 -13.36 6.43 -33.10
N ASN A 435 -13.32 5.34 -32.33
CA ASN A 435 -13.58 3.99 -32.84
C ASN A 435 -14.72 3.31 -32.06
N PRO A 436 -15.99 3.50 -32.47
CA PRO A 436 -17.14 3.06 -31.70
C PRO A 436 -17.23 1.53 -31.58
N LEU A 437 -16.76 0.77 -32.57
CA LEU A 437 -16.76 -0.69 -32.50
C LEU A 437 -15.81 -1.20 -31.41
N VAL A 438 -14.61 -0.63 -31.32
CA VAL A 438 -13.65 -0.96 -30.25
C VAL A 438 -14.21 -0.52 -28.89
N GLY A 439 -14.83 0.67 -28.81
CA GLY A 439 -15.47 1.14 -27.59
C GLY A 439 -16.59 0.21 -27.11
N CYS A 440 -17.48 -0.20 -28.02
CA CYS A 440 -18.56 -1.15 -27.73
C CYS A 440 -18.02 -2.51 -27.28
N LEU A 441 -16.99 -3.03 -27.94
CA LEU A 441 -16.36 -4.29 -27.54
C LEU A 441 -15.82 -4.21 -26.10
N ILE A 442 -15.08 -3.16 -25.79
CA ILE A 442 -14.39 -3.02 -24.50
C ILE A 442 -15.36 -2.78 -23.35
N ILE A 443 -16.30 -1.85 -23.52
CA ILE A 443 -17.35 -1.60 -22.53
C ILE A 443 -18.28 -2.82 -22.41
N GLY A 444 -18.55 -3.52 -23.51
CA GLY A 444 -19.29 -4.77 -23.53
C GLY A 444 -18.61 -5.87 -22.70
N ILE A 445 -17.29 -6.05 -22.85
CA ILE A 445 -16.51 -6.98 -22.02
C ILE A 445 -16.58 -6.57 -20.55
N LEU A 446 -16.36 -5.29 -20.24
CA LEU A 446 -16.42 -4.78 -18.86
C LEU A 446 -17.79 -5.04 -18.23
N MET A 447 -18.87 -4.72 -18.95
CA MET A 447 -20.26 -4.95 -18.53
C MET A 447 -20.52 -6.44 -18.26
N THR A 448 -20.23 -7.29 -19.25
CA THR A 448 -20.53 -8.73 -19.19
C THR A 448 -19.75 -9.42 -18.07
N MET A 449 -18.44 -9.15 -17.95
CA MET A 449 -17.61 -9.71 -16.89
C MET A 449 -18.08 -9.23 -15.50
N SER A 450 -18.46 -7.96 -15.34
CA SER A 450 -19.00 -7.44 -14.08
C SER A 450 -20.27 -8.17 -13.65
N PHE A 451 -21.21 -8.37 -14.57
CA PHE A 451 -22.47 -9.09 -14.28
C PHE A 451 -22.24 -10.57 -13.98
N LEU A 452 -21.33 -11.22 -14.73
CA LEU A 452 -20.96 -12.60 -14.47
C LEU A 452 -20.28 -12.75 -13.10
N GLN A 453 -19.41 -11.82 -12.74
CA GLN A 453 -18.74 -11.78 -11.44
C GLN A 453 -19.76 -11.57 -10.32
N TYR A 454 -20.67 -10.60 -10.46
CA TYR A 454 -21.75 -10.35 -9.50
C TYR A 454 -22.62 -11.59 -9.27
N ARG A 455 -23.07 -12.23 -10.35
CA ARG A 455 -23.89 -13.45 -10.29
C ARG A 455 -23.13 -14.59 -9.64
N TRP A 456 -21.83 -14.71 -9.91
CA TRP A 456 -20.97 -15.69 -9.26
C TRP A 456 -20.87 -15.45 -7.76
N CYS A 457 -20.61 -14.21 -7.32
CA CYS A 457 -20.52 -13.86 -5.90
C CYS A 457 -21.81 -14.15 -5.14
N ARG A 458 -22.98 -13.96 -5.78
CA ARG A 458 -24.27 -14.25 -5.15
C ARG A 458 -24.64 -15.73 -5.10
N SER A 459 -23.96 -16.57 -5.88
CA SER A 459 -24.11 -18.04 -5.79
C SER A 459 -23.08 -18.70 -4.87
N HIS A 460 -22.02 -17.98 -4.48
CA HIS A 460 -20.93 -18.52 -3.67
C HIS A 460 -20.52 -17.56 -2.56
N SER A 461 -20.68 -17.98 -1.31
CA SER A 461 -20.27 -17.20 -0.15
C SER A 461 -18.76 -16.94 -0.10
N PRO A 462 -18.31 -15.81 0.43
CA PRO A 462 -16.88 -15.53 0.58
C PRO A 462 -16.23 -16.50 1.56
N PRO A 463 -14.97 -16.93 1.32
CA PRO A 463 -14.20 -17.64 2.34
C PRO A 463 -13.85 -16.69 3.49
N PHE A 464 -14.25 -17.05 4.71
CA PHE A 464 -14.09 -16.23 5.92
C PHE A 464 -12.73 -16.43 6.60
N THR A 465 -12.16 -17.62 6.47
CA THR A 465 -10.85 -17.99 7.00
C THR A 465 -9.77 -17.17 6.26
N HIS A 466 -9.00 -16.37 7.02
CA HIS A 466 -7.85 -15.58 6.55
C HIS A 466 -8.12 -14.30 5.74
N SER A 467 -9.33 -13.73 5.76
CA SER A 467 -9.56 -12.37 5.23
C SER A 467 -10.06 -11.41 6.31
N ALA A 468 -9.23 -10.44 6.70
CA ALA A 468 -9.65 -9.36 7.60
C ALA A 468 -10.85 -8.59 7.04
N PHE A 469 -10.92 -8.41 5.71
CA PHE A 469 -12.01 -7.71 5.04
C PHE A 469 -13.36 -8.43 5.22
N PHE A 470 -13.46 -9.72 4.88
CA PHE A 470 -14.74 -10.45 4.98
C PHE A 470 -15.06 -10.94 6.40
N SER A 471 -14.09 -11.05 7.30
CA SER A 471 -14.33 -11.41 8.70
C SER A 471 -14.75 -10.22 9.57
N TRP A 472 -14.25 -9.02 9.28
CA TRP A 472 -14.51 -7.82 10.08
C TRP A 472 -15.38 -6.78 9.36
N LEU A 473 -15.00 -6.36 8.16
CA LEU A 473 -15.62 -5.20 7.49
C LEU A 473 -16.89 -5.56 6.71
N ASP A 474 -16.86 -6.65 5.93
CA ASP A 474 -17.95 -7.02 5.02
C ASP A 474 -18.39 -8.50 5.15
N ARG A 475 -18.92 -8.84 6.32
CA ARG A 475 -19.35 -10.23 6.63
C ARG A 475 -20.43 -10.79 5.70
N LYS A 476 -21.24 -9.92 5.09
CA LYS A 476 -22.38 -10.32 4.25
C LYS A 476 -22.09 -10.16 2.75
N ASP A 477 -20.85 -9.83 2.37
CA ASP A 477 -20.46 -9.58 0.98
C ASP A 477 -21.35 -8.50 0.32
N PHE A 478 -21.65 -7.42 1.04
CA PHE A 478 -22.36 -6.26 0.50
C PHE A 478 -21.52 -5.54 -0.56
N SER A 479 -20.20 -5.61 -0.48
CA SER A 479 -19.29 -5.02 -1.46
C SER A 479 -19.45 -5.59 -2.87
N ALA A 480 -19.99 -6.80 -3.03
CA ALA A 480 -20.34 -7.31 -4.36
C ALA A 480 -21.38 -6.45 -5.11
N VAL A 481 -22.14 -5.57 -4.42
CA VAL A 481 -22.98 -4.55 -5.08
C VAL A 481 -22.17 -3.65 -6.00
N ILE A 482 -20.90 -3.39 -5.70
CA ILE A 482 -20.01 -2.60 -6.56
C ILE A 482 -19.92 -3.24 -7.95
N LEU A 483 -19.86 -4.57 -8.05
CA LEU A 483 -19.83 -5.29 -9.32
C LEU A 483 -21.11 -5.09 -10.13
N LEU A 484 -22.27 -5.07 -9.46
CA LEU A 484 -23.55 -4.77 -10.10
C LEU A 484 -23.58 -3.34 -10.63
N LEU A 485 -23.13 -2.37 -9.82
CA LEU A 485 -23.06 -0.96 -10.20
C LEU A 485 -22.10 -0.73 -11.37
N THR A 486 -20.89 -1.31 -11.33
CA THR A 486 -19.93 -1.25 -12.44
C THR A 486 -20.52 -1.84 -13.72
N GLY A 487 -21.25 -2.96 -13.62
CA GLY A 487 -21.95 -3.57 -14.75
C GLY A 487 -23.04 -2.66 -15.34
N LEU A 488 -23.88 -2.07 -14.49
CA LEU A 488 -24.94 -1.15 -14.91
C LEU A 488 -24.42 0.13 -15.53
N ILE A 489 -23.40 0.75 -14.93
CA ILE A 489 -22.75 1.96 -15.45
C ILE A 489 -22.13 1.67 -16.81
N SER A 490 -21.42 0.54 -16.95
CA SER A 490 -20.84 0.11 -18.23
C SER A 490 -21.93 -0.16 -19.27
N GLY A 491 -23.02 -0.83 -18.89
CA GLY A 491 -24.15 -1.06 -19.77
C GLY A 491 -24.83 0.23 -20.25
N PHE A 492 -24.97 1.22 -19.37
CA PHE A 492 -25.44 2.55 -19.76
C PHE A 492 -24.53 3.19 -20.79
N PHE A 493 -23.21 3.17 -20.59
CA PHE A 493 -22.26 3.73 -21.56
C PHE A 493 -22.26 2.98 -22.90
N LEU A 494 -22.43 1.66 -22.88
CA LEU A 494 -22.58 0.85 -24.09
C LEU A 494 -23.82 1.26 -24.88
N LEU A 495 -24.98 1.37 -24.22
CA LEU A 495 -26.22 1.82 -24.84
C LEU A 495 -26.11 3.26 -25.35
N ARG A 496 -25.45 4.14 -24.59
CA ARG A 496 -25.18 5.52 -24.97
C ARG A 496 -24.32 5.62 -26.23
N LEU A 497 -23.26 4.82 -26.35
CA LEU A 497 -22.44 4.73 -27.56
C LEU A 497 -23.27 4.29 -28.77
N GLY A 498 -24.06 3.21 -28.61
CA GLY A 498 -24.94 2.73 -29.67
C GLY A 498 -25.96 3.79 -30.12
N LEU A 499 -26.58 4.48 -29.17
CA LEU A 499 -27.52 5.57 -29.46
C LEU A 499 -26.84 6.73 -30.20
N TYR A 500 -25.63 7.11 -29.80
CA TYR A 500 -24.87 8.15 -30.49
C TYR A 500 -24.68 7.79 -31.97
N GLN A 501 -24.27 6.56 -32.27
CA GLN A 501 -24.04 6.08 -33.64
C GLN A 501 -25.32 6.06 -34.48
N VAL A 502 -26.44 5.62 -33.90
CA VAL A 502 -27.75 5.62 -34.58
C VAL A 502 -28.23 7.04 -34.84
N LEU A 503 -28.16 7.93 -33.85
CA LEU A 503 -28.67 9.29 -34.00
C LEU A 503 -27.79 10.14 -34.93
N ALA A 504 -26.47 9.99 -34.87
CA ALA A 504 -25.54 10.73 -35.73
C ALA A 504 -25.77 10.44 -37.22
N SER A 505 -26.34 9.28 -37.56
CA SER A 505 -26.65 8.89 -38.94
C SER A 505 -28.09 9.17 -39.38
N THR A 506 -29.00 9.51 -38.46
CA THR A 506 -30.46 9.46 -38.73
C THR A 506 -31.19 10.77 -38.49
N THR A 507 -30.68 11.72 -37.69
CA THR A 507 -31.45 12.93 -37.31
C THR A 507 -30.65 14.22 -37.36
N ALA A 508 -31.33 15.31 -37.74
CA ALA A 508 -30.81 16.68 -37.65
C ALA A 508 -30.92 17.26 -36.22
N ASP A 509 -31.91 16.82 -35.43
CA ASP A 509 -32.12 17.25 -34.02
C ASP A 509 -31.34 16.36 -33.04
N PHE A 510 -30.05 16.18 -33.33
CA PHE A 510 -29.17 15.22 -32.65
C PHE A 510 -29.11 15.46 -31.13
N GLU A 511 -28.90 16.71 -30.70
CA GLU A 511 -28.62 17.02 -29.30
C GLU A 511 -29.79 16.70 -28.36
N TYR A 512 -31.00 17.12 -28.72
CA TYR A 512 -32.20 16.89 -27.90
C TYR A 512 -32.59 15.40 -27.87
N MET A 513 -32.54 14.71 -29.00
CA MET A 513 -32.80 13.27 -29.09
C MET A 513 -31.79 12.46 -28.27
N PHE A 514 -30.51 12.84 -28.31
CA PHE A 514 -29.45 12.15 -27.58
C PHE A 514 -29.58 12.34 -26.07
N ARG A 515 -29.86 13.56 -25.60
CA ARG A 515 -30.08 13.84 -24.17
C ARG A 515 -31.32 13.10 -23.64
N GLY A 516 -32.44 13.15 -24.38
CA GLY A 516 -33.69 12.47 -23.98
C GLY A 516 -33.55 10.95 -23.97
N GLY A 517 -32.88 10.38 -24.98
CA GLY A 517 -32.64 8.94 -25.08
C GLY A 517 -31.78 8.38 -23.92
N GLN A 518 -30.82 9.15 -23.41
CA GLN A 518 -30.06 8.75 -22.21
C GLN A 518 -30.97 8.56 -20.98
N THR A 519 -31.92 9.47 -20.77
CA THR A 519 -32.86 9.39 -19.64
C THR A 519 -33.80 8.21 -19.79
N VAL A 520 -34.28 7.95 -21.02
CA VAL A 520 -35.08 6.76 -21.34
C VAL A 520 -34.32 5.48 -21.00
N PHE A 521 -33.03 5.38 -21.33
CA PHE A 521 -32.23 4.20 -20.95
C PHE A 521 -32.09 4.01 -19.43
N ILE A 522 -31.87 5.09 -18.67
CA ILE A 522 -31.78 5.01 -17.20
C ILE A 522 -33.11 4.50 -16.62
N ASN A 523 -34.22 5.07 -17.08
CA ASN A 523 -35.57 4.72 -16.60
C ASN A 523 -35.98 3.30 -16.99
N LEU A 524 -35.74 2.89 -18.24
CA LEU A 524 -35.99 1.51 -18.68
C LEU A 524 -35.10 0.50 -17.93
N GLY A 525 -33.84 0.86 -17.67
CA GLY A 525 -32.94 0.07 -16.84
C GLY A 525 -33.47 -0.12 -15.41
N ALA A 526 -34.00 0.95 -14.79
CA ALA A 526 -34.63 0.87 -13.48
C ALA A 526 -35.87 -0.04 -13.49
N VAL A 527 -36.75 0.09 -14.49
CA VAL A 527 -37.92 -0.79 -14.67
C VAL A 527 -37.49 -2.25 -14.80
N PHE A 528 -36.48 -2.53 -15.64
CA PHE A 528 -35.95 -3.88 -15.80
C PHE A 528 -35.43 -4.45 -14.48
N LEU A 529 -34.66 -3.66 -13.71
CA LEU A 529 -34.17 -4.08 -12.40
C LEU A 529 -35.30 -4.30 -11.39
N LEU A 530 -36.34 -3.47 -11.37
CA LEU A 530 -37.52 -3.65 -10.50
C LEU A 530 -38.25 -4.97 -10.80
N LEU A 531 -38.41 -5.32 -12.09
CA LEU A 531 -39.03 -6.57 -12.52
C LEU A 531 -38.16 -7.78 -12.17
N VAL A 532 -36.84 -7.69 -12.37
CA VAL A 532 -35.88 -8.74 -11.99
C VAL A 532 -35.83 -8.92 -10.48
N ALA A 533 -35.83 -7.83 -9.71
CA ALA A 533 -35.87 -7.87 -8.25
C ALA A 533 -37.14 -8.53 -7.73
N SER A 534 -38.29 -8.21 -8.33
CA SER A 534 -39.60 -8.79 -8.00
C SER A 534 -39.64 -10.29 -8.27
N SER A 535 -39.20 -10.71 -9.46
CA SER A 535 -39.19 -12.13 -9.85
C SER A 535 -38.22 -12.97 -9.02
N ARG A 536 -37.01 -12.45 -8.76
CA ARG A 536 -35.97 -13.16 -7.99
C ARG A 536 -36.07 -12.98 -6.47
N LYS A 537 -36.99 -12.14 -5.99
CA LYS A 537 -37.18 -11.82 -4.57
C LYS A 537 -35.88 -11.34 -3.90
N ASN A 538 -35.06 -10.58 -4.63
CA ASN A 538 -33.79 -10.07 -4.13
C ASN A 538 -33.91 -8.61 -3.67
N THR A 539 -33.77 -8.38 -2.36
CA THR A 539 -33.85 -7.04 -1.75
C THR A 539 -32.71 -6.12 -2.18
N GLU A 540 -31.53 -6.65 -2.47
CA GLU A 540 -30.37 -5.87 -2.90
C GLU A 540 -30.58 -5.26 -4.28
N ILE A 541 -31.04 -6.07 -5.25
CA ILE A 541 -31.38 -5.60 -6.59
C ILE A 541 -32.55 -4.60 -6.51
N LEU A 542 -33.52 -4.83 -5.61
CA LEU A 542 -34.62 -3.90 -5.38
C LEU A 542 -34.11 -2.52 -4.92
N THR A 543 -33.20 -2.48 -3.94
CA THR A 543 -32.59 -1.22 -3.46
C THR A 543 -31.83 -0.50 -4.59
N VAL A 544 -31.01 -1.22 -5.35
CA VAL A 544 -30.30 -0.63 -6.50
C VAL A 544 -31.28 -0.11 -7.56
N ALA A 545 -32.36 -0.85 -7.85
CA ALA A 545 -33.38 -0.44 -8.81
C ALA A 545 -34.07 0.87 -8.40
N ILE A 546 -34.40 1.01 -7.12
CA ILE A 546 -34.99 2.24 -6.57
C ILE A 546 -34.02 3.41 -6.70
N ILE A 547 -32.74 3.22 -6.36
CA ILE A 547 -31.72 4.28 -6.49
C ILE A 547 -31.56 4.72 -7.94
N VAL A 548 -31.43 3.77 -8.88
CA VAL A 548 -31.31 4.08 -10.32
C VAL A 548 -32.57 4.79 -10.82
N GLY A 549 -33.76 4.36 -10.40
CA GLY A 549 -35.03 5.01 -10.74
C GLY A 549 -35.13 6.45 -10.23
N LEU A 550 -34.69 6.70 -8.99
CA LEU A 550 -34.63 8.06 -8.43
C LEU A 550 -33.67 8.96 -9.21
N ILE A 551 -32.50 8.45 -9.61
CA ILE A 551 -31.55 9.19 -10.44
C ILE A 551 -32.17 9.53 -11.81
N GLY A 552 -32.86 8.57 -12.44
CA GLY A 552 -33.55 8.79 -13.71
C GLY A 552 -34.66 9.83 -13.62
N MET A 553 -35.51 9.76 -12.59
CA MET A 553 -36.54 10.76 -12.33
C MET A 553 -35.94 12.14 -12.04
N LEU A 554 -34.90 12.22 -11.20
CA LEU A 554 -34.21 13.47 -10.92
C LEU A 554 -33.65 14.08 -12.20
N LYS A 555 -33.01 13.28 -13.06
CA LYS A 555 -32.52 13.74 -14.36
C LYS A 555 -33.66 14.30 -15.23
N SER A 556 -34.75 13.56 -15.34
CA SER A 556 -35.92 13.94 -16.13
C SER A 556 -36.54 15.27 -15.69
N PHE A 557 -36.76 15.46 -14.38
CA PHE A 557 -37.44 16.65 -13.86
C PHE A 557 -36.53 17.87 -13.66
N VAL A 558 -35.23 17.67 -13.38
CA VAL A 558 -34.30 18.78 -13.08
C VAL A 558 -33.49 19.20 -14.30
N PHE A 559 -33.08 18.25 -15.15
CA PHE A 559 -32.22 18.56 -16.30
C PHE A 559 -33.00 18.56 -17.60
N ASP A 560 -33.83 17.54 -17.85
CA ASP A 560 -34.50 17.42 -19.14
C ASP A 560 -35.62 18.44 -19.31
N LEU A 561 -36.42 18.67 -18.26
CA LEU A 561 -37.54 19.64 -18.27
C LEU A 561 -37.11 21.07 -18.65
N PHE A 562 -35.90 21.46 -18.27
CA PHE A 562 -35.34 22.79 -18.56
C PHE A 562 -34.37 22.79 -19.75
N GLY A 563 -33.84 21.62 -20.14
CA GLY A 563 -32.74 21.49 -21.11
C GLY A 563 -33.11 20.85 -22.45
N ILE A 564 -34.31 20.30 -22.61
CA ILE A 564 -34.75 19.57 -23.80
C ILE A 564 -36.10 20.14 -24.29
N LYS A 565 -36.30 20.20 -25.61
CA LYS A 565 -37.55 20.65 -26.22
C LYS A 565 -38.14 19.57 -27.13
N GLY A 566 -39.45 19.64 -27.36
CA GLY A 566 -40.17 18.77 -28.32
C GLY A 566 -40.37 17.33 -27.84
N MET A 567 -40.48 16.40 -28.80
CA MET A 567 -40.76 14.98 -28.55
C MET A 567 -39.78 14.27 -27.58
N PRO A 568 -38.45 14.54 -27.60
CA PRO A 568 -37.53 13.91 -26.66
C PRO A 568 -37.86 14.18 -25.19
N LEU A 569 -38.40 15.37 -24.88
CA LEU A 569 -38.85 15.72 -23.53
C LEU A 569 -40.04 14.86 -23.11
N VAL A 570 -41.02 14.68 -24.00
CA VAL A 570 -42.19 13.84 -23.75
C VAL A 570 -41.77 12.40 -23.42
N TYR A 571 -40.86 11.83 -24.22
CA TYR A 571 -40.34 10.48 -23.97
C TYR A 571 -39.58 10.38 -22.63
N SER A 572 -38.79 11.38 -22.28
CA SER A 572 -38.09 11.43 -20.99
C SER A 572 -39.08 11.42 -19.81
N VAL A 573 -40.03 12.36 -19.78
CA VAL A 573 -41.00 12.48 -18.68
C VAL A 573 -41.92 11.26 -18.61
N PHE A 574 -42.38 10.77 -19.77
CA PHE A 574 -43.21 9.57 -19.84
C PHE A 574 -42.47 8.35 -19.27
N SER A 575 -41.19 8.14 -19.63
CA SER A 575 -40.40 7.03 -19.10
C SER A 575 -40.24 7.08 -17.57
N SER A 576 -40.13 8.28 -17.00
CA SER A 576 -40.12 8.49 -15.54
C SER A 576 -41.45 8.10 -14.89
N GLY A 577 -42.58 8.44 -15.53
CA GLY A 577 -43.91 8.02 -15.09
C GLY A 577 -44.07 6.50 -15.09
N VAL A 578 -43.53 5.80 -16.11
CA VAL A 578 -43.51 4.33 -16.16
C VAL A 578 -42.72 3.74 -14.99
N VAL A 579 -41.55 4.31 -14.64
CA VAL A 579 -40.77 3.86 -13.48
C VAL A 579 -41.58 3.97 -12.19
N ALA A 580 -42.25 5.10 -11.96
CA ALA A 580 -43.07 5.33 -10.77
C ALA A 580 -44.24 4.34 -10.69
N ALA A 581 -44.94 4.09 -11.80
CA ALA A 581 -46.04 3.14 -11.86
C ALA A 581 -45.57 1.70 -11.56
N VAL A 582 -44.50 1.25 -12.20
CA VAL A 582 -43.93 -0.09 -11.95
C VAL A 582 -43.40 -0.22 -10.52
N GLY A 583 -42.72 0.82 -10.01
CA GLY A 583 -42.23 0.89 -8.63
C GLY A 583 -43.35 0.74 -7.60
N SER A 584 -44.50 1.40 -7.81
CA SER A 584 -45.68 1.29 -6.96
C SER A 584 -46.26 -0.14 -6.93
N VAL A 585 -46.37 -0.79 -8.10
CA VAL A 585 -46.84 -2.18 -8.20
C VAL A 585 -45.88 -3.16 -7.53
N VAL A 586 -44.57 -2.99 -7.71
CA VAL A 586 -43.58 -3.87 -7.09
C VAL A 586 -43.55 -3.69 -5.58
N SER A 587 -43.63 -2.45 -5.08
CA SER A 587 -43.65 -2.14 -3.64
C SER A 587 -44.88 -2.70 -2.94
N SER A 588 -46.08 -2.50 -3.48
CA SER A 588 -47.34 -3.01 -2.91
C SER A 588 -47.35 -4.54 -2.82
N ARG A 589 -46.86 -5.25 -3.85
CA ARG A 589 -46.70 -6.72 -3.83
C ARG A 589 -45.72 -7.17 -2.76
N TRP A 590 -44.67 -6.40 -2.50
CA TRP A 590 -43.66 -6.72 -1.49
C TRP A 590 -44.17 -6.51 -0.06
N GLN A 591 -44.90 -5.42 0.19
CA GLN A 591 -45.50 -5.08 1.49
C GLN A 591 -46.56 -6.10 1.91
N ARG A 592 -47.49 -6.44 1.01
CA ARG A 592 -48.57 -7.43 1.26
C ARG A 592 -48.06 -8.79 1.70
N LYS A 593 -46.84 -9.15 1.31
CA LYS A 593 -46.20 -10.42 1.69
C LYS A 593 -45.53 -10.34 3.07
N LYS A 594 -44.94 -9.20 3.44
CA LYS A 594 -44.33 -9.00 4.77
C LYS A 594 -45.40 -9.05 5.87
N GLU A 595 -46.59 -8.53 5.58
CA GLU A 595 -47.76 -8.60 6.45
C GLU A 595 -48.30 -10.02 6.64
N ARG A 596 -48.24 -10.88 5.60
CA ARG A 596 -48.64 -12.30 5.70
C ARG A 596 -47.67 -13.20 6.47
N ILE A 597 -46.40 -12.81 6.61
CA ILE A 597 -45.39 -13.59 7.36
C ILE A 597 -45.40 -13.23 8.85
N LYS A 598 -45.93 -12.06 9.21
CA LYS A 598 -45.97 -11.55 10.59
C LYS A 598 -47.12 -12.05 11.50
N PRO A 599 -48.20 -12.76 11.07
CA PRO A 599 -49.33 -13.01 11.96
C PRO A 599 -49.32 -14.35 12.72
N GLU A 600 -48.32 -15.23 12.58
CA GLU A 600 -48.40 -16.59 13.18
C GLU A 600 -47.59 -16.80 14.46
N ASN A 601 -46.66 -15.90 14.83
CA ASN A 601 -45.82 -16.09 16.03
C ASN A 601 -46.36 -15.45 17.32
N ASN A 602 -47.57 -14.87 17.29
CA ASN A 602 -48.19 -14.22 18.46
C ASN A 602 -49.44 -14.94 18.99
N ALA A 603 -49.77 -16.14 18.49
CA ALA A 603 -50.83 -16.96 19.07
C ALA A 603 -50.22 -17.93 20.11
N VAL A 604 -50.06 -17.47 21.34
CA VAL A 604 -49.89 -18.35 22.50
C VAL A 604 -51.27 -18.94 22.84
N PRO A 605 -51.43 -20.27 22.97
CA PRO A 605 -52.68 -20.85 23.44
C PRO A 605 -52.75 -20.70 24.96
N ALA A 606 -53.78 -20.01 25.46
CA ALA A 606 -54.10 -20.01 26.89
C ALA A 606 -54.89 -21.28 27.20
N GLU A 607 -54.18 -22.31 27.63
CA GLU A 607 -54.73 -23.48 28.28
C GLU A 607 -55.09 -23.14 29.74
N SER A 608 -56.24 -23.64 30.16
CA SER A 608 -56.81 -23.80 31.51
C SER A 608 -55.89 -23.64 32.73
N LEU A 609 -56.40 -22.99 33.78
CA LEU A 609 -56.31 -23.45 35.19
C LEU A 609 -57.22 -22.61 36.11
N ASP A 610 -58.24 -23.28 36.64
CA ASP A 610 -58.80 -23.25 38.00
C ASP A 610 -58.95 -21.95 38.80
N SER A 611 -60.21 -21.66 39.17
CA SER A 611 -60.53 -21.07 40.48
C SER A 611 -61.93 -21.52 40.93
N GLU A 612 -61.99 -22.68 41.61
CA GLU A 612 -63.12 -23.08 42.43
C GLU A 612 -62.97 -22.50 43.85
N VAL A 613 -64.08 -22.02 44.37
CA VAL A 613 -64.20 -21.15 45.54
C VAL A 613 -64.24 -21.97 46.85
N ALA A 614 -63.37 -21.58 47.77
CA ALA A 614 -63.46 -21.54 49.23
C ALA A 614 -64.38 -22.53 49.99
N THR A 615 -63.82 -23.16 51.04
CA THR A 615 -64.17 -22.83 52.45
C THR A 615 -63.21 -23.44 53.47
N PRO A 616 -63.09 -22.86 54.68
CA PRO A 616 -62.05 -23.16 55.66
C PRO A 616 -62.52 -24.10 56.78
N HIS A 617 -61.60 -24.86 57.38
CA HIS A 617 -61.71 -25.30 58.77
C HIS A 617 -60.32 -25.48 59.40
N HIS A 618 -60.11 -24.68 60.46
CA HIS A 618 -59.14 -24.76 61.55
C HIS A 618 -57.64 -24.58 61.29
#